data_AF-A0A150G114-F1
#
_entry.id   AF-A0A150G114-F1
#
_cell.length_a   1.000
_cell.length_b   1.000
_cell.length_c   1.000
_cell.angle_alpha   90.00
_cell.angle_beta   90.00
_cell.angle_gamma   90.00
#
_symmetry.space_group_name_H-M   'P 1'
#
loop_
_entity.id
_entity.type
_entity.pdbx_description
1 polymer ?
#
loop_
_entity_poly.entity_id
_entity_poly.type
_entity_poly.pdbx_seq_one_letter_code
_entity_poly.pdbx_strand_id
1 'polypeptide(L)' 'MAVKAAAKDAGAYGCTISGAGPTAVAIVDDPAVGQRVAEAMSAAFRSAGKLEVNTAQVVKLDPEGAKFV' A
#
# COMPACT_ATOMS: atom_id res chain seq x y z
N MET A 1 12.18 4.03 7.35
CA MET A 1 11.44 4.73 6.28
C MET A 1 10.00 4.91 6.72
N ALA A 2 9.46 6.14 6.71
CA ALA A 2 8.19 6.48 7.35
C ALA A 2 6.99 5.63 6.85
N VAL A 3 6.85 5.44 5.54
CA VAL A 3 5.76 4.64 4.96
C VAL A 3 5.84 3.16 5.37
N LYS A 4 7.05 2.57 5.37
CA LYS A 4 7.25 1.17 5.77
C LYS A 4 6.94 0.95 7.26
N ALA A 5 7.30 1.93 8.11
CA ALA A 5 6.96 1.89 9.53
C ALA A 5 5.44 1.99 9.73
N ALA A 6 4.79 2.97 9.11
CA ALA A 6 3.34 3.16 9.17
C ALA A 6 2.56 1.90 8.73
N ALA A 7 3.01 1.23 7.65
CA ALA A 7 2.40 -0.02 7.21
C ALA A 7 2.51 -1.13 8.26
N LYS A 8 3.70 -1.32 8.84
CA LYS A 8 3.94 -2.33 9.88
C LYS A 8 3.12 -2.06 11.14
N ASP A 9 3.10 -0.80 11.60
CA ASP A 9 2.37 -0.39 12.79
C ASP A 9 0.84 -0.54 12.61
N ALA A 10 0.35 -0.41 11.37
CA ALA A 10 -1.06 -0.61 11.01
C ALA A 10 -1.45 -2.09 10.81
N GLY A 11 -0.49 -3.03 10.88
CA GLY A 11 -0.75 -4.47 10.84
C GLY A 11 -0.32 -5.17 9.54
N ALA A 12 0.47 -4.55 8.68
CA ALA A 12 1.04 -5.25 7.52
C ALA A 12 2.13 -6.25 7.93
N TYR A 13 2.16 -7.40 7.28
CA TYR A 13 3.25 -8.38 7.42
C TYR A 13 4.58 -7.84 6.89
N GLY A 14 4.52 -6.99 5.87
CA GLY A 14 5.69 -6.35 5.28
C GLY A 14 5.29 -5.27 4.29
N CYS A 15 6.23 -4.38 3.98
CA CYS A 15 6.05 -3.32 3.01
C CYS A 15 7.35 -3.07 2.22
N THR A 16 7.23 -2.94 0.90
CA THR A 16 8.33 -2.67 -0.02
C THR A 16 7.89 -1.74 -1.15
N ILE A 17 8.83 -1.36 -2.02
CA ILE A 17 8.53 -0.62 -3.25
C ILE A 17 7.85 -1.54 -4.27
N SER A 18 6.89 -1.03 -5.01
CA SER A 18 6.29 -1.73 -6.15
C SER A 18 6.95 -1.25 -7.44
N GLY A 19 7.61 -2.16 -8.17
CA GLY A 19 8.41 -1.83 -9.35
C GLY A 19 9.59 -0.91 -9.02
N ALA A 20 9.77 0.14 -9.83
CA ALA A 20 10.82 1.15 -9.63
C ALA A 20 10.43 2.28 -8.65
N GLY A 21 9.21 2.26 -8.12
CA GLY A 21 8.66 3.35 -7.31
C GLY A 21 8.06 4.50 -8.15
N PRO A 22 7.42 5.49 -7.52
CA PRO A 22 7.34 5.75 -6.07
C PRO A 22 6.29 4.92 -5.32
N THR A 23 5.52 4.08 -6.03
CA THR A 23 4.48 3.23 -5.45
C THR A 23 5.06 2.28 -4.39
N ALA A 24 4.36 2.17 -3.26
CA ALA A 24 4.65 1.18 -2.22
C ALA A 24 3.56 0.10 -2.21
N VAL A 25 3.94 -1.11 -1.83
CA VAL A 25 3.02 -2.24 -1.64
C VAL A 25 3.22 -2.81 -0.24
N ALA A 26 2.12 -3.23 0.39
CA ALA A 26 2.12 -3.89 1.68
C ALA A 26 1.29 -5.18 1.62
N ILE A 27 1.74 -6.21 2.33
CA ILE A 27 1.05 -7.50 2.39
C ILE A 27 0.26 -7.57 3.69
N VAL A 28 -1.02 -7.91 3.57
CA VAL A 28 -2.00 -8.06 4.66
C VAL A 28 -2.81 -9.34 4.42
N ASP A 29 -3.44 -9.88 5.47
CA ASP A 29 -4.30 -11.07 5.43
C ASP A 29 -5.79 -10.75 5.25
N ASP A 30 -6.23 -9.55 5.65
CA ASP A 30 -7.63 -9.15 5.66
C ASP A 30 -7.86 -7.78 4.98
N PRO A 31 -8.95 -7.60 4.20
CA PRO A 31 -9.25 -6.32 3.54
C PRO A 31 -9.44 -5.14 4.49
N ALA A 32 -9.99 -5.32 5.69
CA ALA A 32 -10.14 -4.25 6.66
C ALA A 32 -8.79 -3.84 7.27
N VAL A 33 -7.88 -4.79 7.50
CA VAL A 33 -6.46 -4.48 7.78
C VAL A 33 -5.85 -3.70 6.61
N GLY A 34 -6.10 -4.14 5.38
CA GLY A 34 -5.65 -3.47 4.16
C GLY A 34 -6.07 -2.01 4.08
N GLN A 35 -7.32 -1.70 4.42
CA GLN A 35 -7.82 -0.32 4.40
C GLN A 35 -7.11 0.57 5.43
N ARG A 36 -6.90 0.07 6.67
CA ARG A 36 -6.15 0.80 7.70
C ARG A 36 -4.70 1.02 7.30
N VAL A 37 -4.06 0.01 6.71
CA VAL A 37 -2.69 0.10 6.21
C VAL A 37 -2.60 1.12 5.08
N ALA A 38 -3.54 1.13 4.14
CA ALA A 38 -3.60 2.09 3.05
C ALA A 38 -3.69 3.53 3.58
N GLU A 39 -4.59 3.80 4.53
CA GLU A 39 -4.75 5.11 5.16
C GLU A 39 -3.47 5.56 5.89
N ALA A 40 -2.86 4.66 6.68
CA ALA A 40 -1.62 4.95 7.41
C ALA A 40 -0.45 5.25 6.45
N MET A 41 -0.30 4.46 5.39
CA MET A 41 0.73 4.69 4.36
C MET A 41 0.50 6.01 3.63
N SER A 42 -0.74 6.33 3.26
CA SER A 42 -1.08 7.59 2.59
C SER A 42 -0.81 8.81 3.48
N ALA A 43 -1.13 8.73 4.77
CA ALA A 43 -0.79 9.77 5.74
C ALA A 43 0.73 9.95 5.86
N ALA A 44 1.51 8.87 5.85
CA ALA A 44 2.97 8.92 5.89
C ALA A 44 3.58 9.54 4.62
N PHE A 45 3.05 9.22 3.43
CA PHE A 45 3.46 9.87 2.17
C PHE A 45 3.24 11.38 2.22
N ARG A 46 2.08 11.83 2.72
CA ARG A 46 1.75 13.25 2.83
C ARG A 46 2.61 13.98 3.87
N SER A 47 2.66 13.45 5.08
CA SER A 47 3.30 14.13 6.23
C SER A 47 4.83 14.14 6.13
N ALA A 48 5.44 13.00 5.83
CA ALA A 48 6.88 12.82 5.79
C ALA A 48 7.45 12.98 4.38
N GLY A 49 6.77 12.47 3.36
CA GLY A 49 7.21 12.54 1.96
C GLY A 49 6.83 13.83 1.24
N LYS A 50 5.89 14.62 1.77
CA LYS A 50 5.28 15.78 1.09
C LYS A 50 4.69 15.41 -0.28
N LEU A 51 4.21 14.17 -0.40
CA LEU A 51 3.59 13.64 -1.61
C LEU A 51 2.11 13.38 -1.36
N GLU A 52 1.29 13.91 -2.26
CA GLU A 52 -0.14 13.60 -2.31
C GLU A 52 -0.35 12.19 -2.88
N VAL A 53 -1.24 11.42 -2.27
CA VAL A 53 -1.62 10.10 -2.76
C VAL A 53 -2.88 10.25 -3.60
N ASN A 54 -2.74 10.09 -4.91
CA ASN A 54 -3.87 10.13 -5.84
C ASN A 54 -4.72 8.86 -5.77
N THR A 55 -4.07 7.69 -5.64
CA THR A 55 -4.72 6.39 -5.57
C THR A 55 -4.15 5.53 -4.46
N ALA A 56 -5.03 4.86 -3.74
CA ALA A 56 -4.71 3.79 -2.80
C ALA A 56 -5.75 2.69 -3.01
N GLN A 57 -5.32 1.44 -3.19
CA GLN A 57 -6.20 0.33 -3.48
C GLN A 57 -5.82 -0.89 -2.65
N VAL A 58 -6.85 -1.59 -2.15
CA VAL A 58 -6.72 -2.90 -1.53
C VAL A 58 -7.20 -3.92 -2.55
N VAL A 59 -6.27 -4.70 -3.09
CA VAL A 59 -6.53 -5.65 -4.18
C VAL A 59 -6.01 -7.04 -3.81
N LYS A 60 -6.49 -8.04 -4.53
CA LYS A 60 -5.92 -9.39 -4.52
C LYS A 60 -5.06 -9.58 -5.75
N LEU A 61 -4.16 -10.56 -5.70
CA LEU A 61 -3.43 -11.01 -6.88
C LEU A 61 -4.45 -11.40 -7.96
N ASP A 62 -4.25 -10.91 -9.17
CA ASP A 62 -5.03 -11.30 -10.34
C ASP A 62 -4.43 -12.59 -10.94
N PRO A 63 -5.10 -13.75 -10.79
CA PRO A 63 -4.60 -15.02 -11.33
C PRO A 63 -4.97 -15.21 -12.82
N GLU A 64 -5.87 -14.39 -13.37
CA GLU A 64 -6.36 -14.51 -14.74
C GLU A 64 -5.47 -13.71 -15.71
N GLY A 65 -5.07 -12.51 -15.29
CA GLY A 65 -4.23 -11.62 -16.08
C GLY A 65 -4.99 -10.99 -17.26
N ALA A 66 -4.33 -10.86 -18.41
CA ALA A 66 -4.89 -10.16 -19.56
C ALA A 66 -6.04 -10.94 -20.22
N LYS A 67 -7.15 -10.25 -20.52
CA LYS A 67 -8.33 -10.80 -21.20
C LYS A 67 -8.98 -9.78 -22.14
N PHE A 68 -9.75 -10.27 -23.11
CA PHE A 68 -10.56 -9.41 -23.98
C PHE A 68 -11.69 -8.75 -23.17
N VAL A 69 -11.91 -7.46 -23.41
CA VAL A 69 -12.95 -6.63 -22.77
C VAL A 69 -13.95 -6.13 -23.78
#